data_AF-A0A970KWL1-F1
#
_entry.id   AF-A0A970KWL1-F1
#
_cell.length_a   1.000
_cell.length_b   1.000
_cell.length_c   1.000
_cell.angle_alpha   90.00
_cell.angle_beta   90.00
_cell.angle_gamma   90.00
#
_symmetry.space_group_name_H-M   'P 1'
#
loop_
_entity.id
_entity.type
_entity.pdbx_description
1 polymer ?
#
loop_
_entity_poly.entity_id
_entity_poly.type
_entity_poly.pdbx_seq_one_letter_code
_entity_poly.pdbx_strand_id
1 'polypeptide(L)'
;MNTDVAQAKRQIRTEIIAWRDAQPAAERQEKSLAIWKHFFELPEVAQARTIMLYHSIRSEVSTESAIEQVLSTGRRLALPRVDSAAKVINAHEVSDLSQLERSSFGILEPSSTAPIIDPDEIDAIAVPGLAFDALGYRVGYGAGYYDRFLPLLRPDAFITGVAFAGQCVDRLPRHEHDFRLLNLVTEEGVQRQPRMQAPDRYYDAYVFDLDGTVYLGPSLIPGAAETICALRKRARVVFLSNKPINTRVDYAEKLTRLGIPTEPEDVINSSAVLTAYLADEMPSASVYCVGERPLRQELAEAGFRVIEEPAEHDYRVDVVVAAFDRTFDYAKLNNAYQCIKRGARFVATNADRTCPVEGGEIPDCAAMIGAISGASGVAPEVIVGKPHRLTAEAALKRVGARPADCLMVGDRVETDIAMGLKVGMETALVLTGASDMSSIERERVCPHFVIPSIAALLPEDEV
;
A
#
# COMPACT_ATOMS: atom_id res chain seq x y z
N MET A 1 -4.81 32.83 -2.60
CA MET A 1 -4.67 31.38 -2.33
C MET A 1 -5.49 30.91 -1.14
N ASN A 2 -5.41 31.52 0.06
CA ASN A 2 -6.20 31.07 1.23
C ASN A 2 -7.73 31.19 1.12
N THR A 3 -8.25 32.17 0.37
CA THR A 3 -9.70 32.35 0.16
C THR A 3 -10.34 31.23 -0.65
N ASP A 4 -9.59 30.65 -1.58
CA ASP A 4 -10.06 29.59 -2.49
C ASP A 4 -10.22 28.26 -1.74
N VAL A 5 -9.22 27.89 -0.93
CA VAL A 5 -9.25 26.71 -0.04
C VAL A 5 -10.43 26.78 0.93
N ALA A 6 -10.66 27.94 1.56
CA ALA A 6 -11.75 28.12 2.50
C ALA A 6 -13.14 28.07 1.84
N GLN A 7 -13.25 28.50 0.58
CA GLN A 7 -14.48 28.40 -0.20
C GLN A 7 -14.76 26.95 -0.63
N ALA A 8 -13.75 26.25 -1.15
CA ALA A 8 -13.84 24.83 -1.49
C ALA A 8 -14.25 23.98 -0.27
N LYS A 9 -13.64 24.21 0.90
CA LYS A 9 -14.04 23.54 2.16
C LYS A 9 -15.52 23.79 2.50
N ARG A 10 -16.05 25.00 2.27
CA ARG A 10 -17.48 25.31 2.55
C ARG A 10 -18.42 24.58 1.60
N GLN A 11 -18.05 24.47 0.33
CA GLN A 11 -18.86 23.74 -0.66
C GLN A 11 -18.97 22.26 -0.27
N ILE A 12 -17.84 21.61 0.02
CA ILE A 12 -17.79 20.20 0.43
C ILE A 12 -18.62 19.95 1.68
N ARG A 13 -18.57 20.84 2.68
CA ARG A 13 -19.42 20.72 3.88
C ARG A 13 -20.89 20.68 3.53
N THR A 14 -21.35 21.58 2.67
CA THR A 14 -22.75 21.66 2.27
C THR A 14 -23.19 20.38 1.56
N GLU A 15 -22.40 19.91 0.60
CA GLU A 15 -22.69 18.72 -0.20
C GLU A 15 -22.76 17.45 0.66
N ILE A 16 -21.76 17.23 1.52
CA ILE A 16 -21.72 16.02 2.34
C ILE A 16 -22.76 16.04 3.47
N ILE A 17 -23.06 17.20 4.06
CA ILE A 17 -24.16 17.31 5.03
C ILE A 17 -25.48 16.95 4.35
N ALA A 18 -25.75 17.49 3.17
CA ALA A 18 -26.98 17.19 2.43
C ALA A 18 -27.07 15.70 2.07
N TRP A 19 -25.96 15.09 1.61
CA TRP A 19 -25.90 13.67 1.33
C TRP A 19 -26.18 12.82 2.58
N ARG A 20 -25.58 13.17 3.73
CA ARG A 20 -25.71 12.42 4.97
C ARG A 20 -27.11 12.55 5.59
N ASP A 21 -27.70 13.75 5.53
CA ASP A 21 -29.06 14.02 5.99
C ASP A 21 -30.13 13.31 5.13
N ALA A 22 -29.82 13.03 3.87
CA ALA A 22 -30.70 12.28 2.97
C ALA A 22 -30.73 10.77 3.27
N GLN A 23 -29.78 10.24 4.06
CA GLN A 23 -29.72 8.81 4.39
C GLN A 23 -30.75 8.45 5.49
N PRO A 24 -31.49 7.34 5.34
CA PRO A 24 -32.43 6.87 6.36
C PRO A 24 -31.74 6.65 7.73
N ALA A 25 -32.42 7.04 8.81
CA ALA A 25 -31.86 6.92 10.16
C ALA A 25 -31.53 5.46 10.53
N ALA A 26 -32.34 4.50 10.10
CA ALA A 26 -32.10 3.07 10.32
C ALA A 26 -30.81 2.59 9.64
N GLU A 27 -30.59 2.98 8.39
CA GLU A 27 -29.38 2.64 7.64
C GLU A 27 -28.14 3.28 8.27
N ARG A 28 -28.23 4.55 8.69
CA ARG A 28 -27.14 5.21 9.42
C ARG A 28 -26.80 4.51 10.73
N GLN A 29 -27.81 4.00 11.44
CA GLN A 29 -27.60 3.25 12.68
C GLN A 29 -26.91 1.90 12.41
N GLU A 30 -27.35 1.15 11.40
CA GLU A 30 -26.72 -0.11 11.01
C GLU A 30 -25.25 0.09 10.62
N LYS A 31 -24.97 1.08 9.76
CA LYS A 31 -23.60 1.45 9.38
C LYS A 31 -22.77 1.89 10.58
N SER A 32 -23.34 2.66 11.52
CA SER A 32 -22.64 3.06 12.74
C SER A 32 -22.23 1.87 13.60
N LEU A 33 -23.09 0.85 13.73
CA LEU A 33 -22.75 -0.39 14.45
C LEU A 33 -21.60 -1.15 13.77
N ALA A 34 -21.61 -1.25 12.44
CA ALA A 34 -20.53 -1.88 11.68
C ALA A 34 -19.19 -1.14 11.85
N ILE A 35 -19.23 0.19 11.79
CA ILE A 35 -18.07 1.06 12.05
C ILE A 35 -17.46 0.78 13.42
N TRP A 36 -18.28 0.79 14.48
CA TRP A 36 -17.76 0.57 15.84
C TRP A 36 -17.26 -0.84 16.06
N LYS A 37 -17.89 -1.84 15.43
CA LYS A 37 -17.36 -3.20 15.40
C LYS A 37 -15.93 -3.22 14.85
N HIS A 38 -15.70 -2.61 13.68
CA HIS A 38 -14.36 -2.52 13.09
C HIS A 38 -13.39 -1.74 13.99
N PHE A 39 -13.83 -0.65 14.60
CA PHE A 39 -13.01 0.14 15.51
C PHE A 39 -12.53 -0.67 16.72
N PHE A 40 -13.42 -1.42 17.38
CA PHE A 40 -13.05 -2.22 18.57
C PHE A 40 -12.31 -3.53 18.26
N GLU A 41 -12.41 -4.04 17.03
CA GLU A 41 -11.62 -5.19 16.56
C GLU A 41 -10.16 -4.85 16.27
N LEU A 42 -9.80 -3.56 16.18
CA LEU A 42 -8.43 -3.13 15.97
C LEU A 42 -7.53 -3.49 17.16
N PRO A 43 -6.35 -4.10 16.94
CA PRO A 43 -5.43 -4.46 18.02
C PRO A 43 -5.05 -3.28 18.91
N GLU A 44 -4.83 -2.10 18.33
CA GLU A 44 -4.47 -0.88 19.05
C GLU A 44 -5.59 -0.44 20.02
N VAL A 45 -6.86 -0.55 19.58
CA VAL A 45 -8.03 -0.23 20.40
C VAL A 45 -8.33 -1.33 21.41
N ALA A 46 -8.09 -2.60 21.05
CA ALA A 46 -8.30 -3.72 21.95
C ALA A 46 -7.39 -3.64 23.19
N GLN A 47 -6.18 -3.08 23.04
CA GLN A 47 -5.18 -2.91 24.10
C GLN A 47 -5.29 -1.58 24.85
N ALA A 48 -5.99 -0.59 24.29
CA ALA A 48 -6.19 0.72 24.89
C ALA A 48 -6.97 0.66 26.22
N ARG A 49 -6.45 1.35 27.24
CA ARG A 49 -7.08 1.52 28.56
C ARG A 49 -7.92 2.80 28.61
N THR A 50 -7.42 3.87 28.01
CA THR A 50 -8.12 5.17 27.89
C THR A 50 -8.51 5.40 26.45
N ILE A 51 -9.82 5.48 26.18
CA ILE A 51 -10.37 5.70 24.84
C ILE A 51 -11.13 7.02 24.82
N MET A 52 -10.73 7.92 23.92
CA MET A 52 -11.45 9.16 23.65
C MET A 52 -12.43 8.97 22.49
N LEU A 53 -13.71 9.16 22.77
CA LEU A 53 -14.78 9.20 21.77
C LEU A 53 -15.33 10.62 21.67
N TYR A 54 -16.30 10.82 20.79
CA TYR A 54 -17.08 12.06 20.72
C TYR A 54 -18.55 11.74 20.95
N HIS A 55 -19.34 12.74 21.35
CA HIS A 55 -20.79 12.60 21.32
C HIS A 55 -21.30 13.00 19.93
N SER A 56 -21.91 12.06 19.22
CA SER A 56 -22.40 12.29 17.86
C SER A 56 -23.47 13.38 17.82
N ILE A 57 -23.44 14.19 16.77
CA ILE A 57 -24.44 15.24 16.52
C ILE A 57 -25.15 15.03 15.18
N ARG A 58 -26.44 15.40 15.15
CA ARG A 58 -27.27 15.40 13.93
C ARG A 58 -27.22 14.03 13.22
N SER A 59 -26.61 14.00 12.04
CA SER A 59 -26.55 12.86 11.15
C SER A 59 -25.20 12.13 11.15
N GLU A 60 -24.30 12.47 12.06
CA GLU A 60 -23.01 11.79 12.22
C GLU A 60 -23.15 10.29 12.52
N VAL A 61 -22.03 9.57 12.41
CA VAL A 61 -21.91 8.21 12.94
C VAL A 61 -22.29 8.25 14.42
N SER A 62 -23.31 7.46 14.80
CA SER A 62 -23.86 7.43 16.15
C SER A 62 -22.86 6.80 17.11
N THR A 63 -22.52 7.48 18.20
CA THR A 63 -21.50 7.01 19.16
C THR A 63 -22.08 6.33 20.40
N GLU A 64 -23.41 6.27 20.54
CA GLU A 64 -24.09 5.76 21.73
C GLU A 64 -23.63 4.34 22.10
N SER A 65 -23.72 3.40 21.15
CA SER A 65 -23.27 2.00 21.35
C SER A 65 -21.78 1.87 21.70
N ALA A 66 -20.94 2.75 21.16
CA ALA A 66 -19.51 2.72 21.43
C ALA A 66 -19.18 3.23 22.83
N ILE A 67 -19.87 4.28 23.28
CA ILE A 67 -19.76 4.81 24.64
C ILE A 67 -20.16 3.73 25.65
N GLU A 68 -21.30 3.06 25.44
CA GLU A 68 -21.75 1.94 26.28
C GLU A 68 -20.74 0.79 26.33
N GLN A 69 -20.12 0.46 25.18
CA GLN A 69 -19.09 -0.58 25.11
C GLN A 69 -17.81 -0.23 25.89
N VAL A 70 -17.34 1.02 25.83
CA VAL A 70 -16.17 1.45 26.64
C VAL A 70 -16.49 1.38 28.14
N LEU A 71 -17.65 1.90 28.55
CA LEU A 71 -18.07 1.90 29.95
C LEU A 71 -18.28 0.49 30.51
N SER A 72 -18.92 -0.40 29.74
CA SER A 72 -19.19 -1.79 30.17
C SER A 72 -17.95 -2.67 30.24
N THR A 73 -16.87 -2.32 29.52
CA THR A 73 -15.59 -3.03 29.57
C THR A 73 -14.66 -2.52 30.67
N GLY A 74 -15.09 -1.55 31.48
CA GLY A 74 -14.31 -0.97 32.58
C GLY A 74 -13.11 -0.14 32.13
N ARG A 75 -13.09 0.28 30.87
CA ARG A 75 -12.06 1.16 30.30
C ARG A 75 -12.39 2.62 30.63
N ARG A 76 -11.39 3.48 30.64
CA ARG A 76 -11.59 4.93 30.87
C ARG A 76 -12.13 5.57 29.60
N LEU A 77 -13.30 6.18 29.69
CA LEU A 77 -13.90 6.94 28.60
C LEU A 77 -13.56 8.41 28.75
N ALA A 78 -12.95 8.99 27.71
CA ALA A 78 -12.78 10.42 27.56
C ALA A 78 -13.78 10.97 26.53
N LEU A 79 -14.46 12.07 26.86
CA LEU A 79 -15.24 12.84 25.90
C LEU A 79 -14.74 14.29 25.82
N PRO A 80 -14.77 14.91 24.63
CA PRO A 80 -14.33 16.29 24.44
C PRO A 80 -15.33 17.26 25.06
N ARG A 81 -14.80 18.28 25.75
CA ARG A 81 -15.54 19.47 26.16
C ARG A 81 -14.95 20.69 25.47
N VAL A 82 -15.79 21.53 24.86
CA VAL A 82 -15.31 22.68 24.08
C VAL A 82 -15.22 23.92 24.96
N ASP A 83 -14.01 24.46 25.11
CA ASP A 83 -13.84 25.83 25.62
C ASP A 83 -13.90 26.80 24.43
N SER A 84 -15.07 27.43 24.26
CA SER A 84 -15.31 28.37 23.15
C SER A 84 -14.50 29.66 23.28
N ALA A 85 -14.13 30.07 24.50
CA ALA A 85 -13.39 31.30 24.74
C ALA A 85 -11.91 31.11 24.36
N ALA A 86 -11.32 30.01 24.81
CA ALA A 86 -9.93 29.64 24.49
C ALA A 86 -9.79 28.95 23.11
N LYS A 87 -10.90 28.58 22.48
CA LYS A 87 -10.97 27.81 21.23
C LYS A 87 -10.23 26.46 21.31
N VAL A 88 -10.29 25.79 22.45
CA VAL A 88 -9.65 24.49 22.69
C VAL A 88 -10.67 23.42 23.05
N ILE A 89 -10.26 22.16 22.93
CA ILE A 89 -10.98 21.02 23.50
C ILE A 89 -10.14 20.50 24.67
N ASN A 90 -10.80 20.18 25.77
CA ASN A 90 -10.23 19.40 26.86
C ASN A 90 -10.89 18.02 26.90
N ALA A 91 -10.10 16.98 27.17
CA ALA A 91 -10.60 15.64 27.38
C ALA A 91 -11.07 15.52 28.84
N HIS A 92 -12.31 15.10 29.06
CA HIS A 92 -12.84 14.85 30.39
C HIS A 92 -13.25 13.40 30.55
N GLU A 93 -12.97 12.85 31.73
CA GLU A 93 -13.37 11.50 32.10
C GLU A 93 -14.88 11.43 32.33
N VAL A 94 -15.52 10.44 31.72
CA VAL A 94 -16.96 10.17 31.89
C VAL A 94 -17.12 8.74 32.35
N SER A 95 -17.74 8.57 33.52
CA SER A 95 -18.06 7.25 34.09
C SER A 95 -19.55 6.93 34.00
N ASP A 96 -20.39 7.95 33.85
CA ASP A 96 -21.84 7.81 33.73
C ASP A 96 -22.37 8.85 32.72
N LEU A 97 -23.31 8.45 31.87
CA LEU A 97 -24.00 9.34 30.93
C LEU A 97 -24.76 10.46 31.64
N SER A 98 -25.12 10.31 32.92
CA SER A 98 -25.72 11.37 33.73
C SER A 98 -24.78 12.57 33.97
N GLN A 99 -23.48 12.42 33.69
CA GLN A 99 -22.47 13.49 33.82
C GLN A 99 -22.42 14.42 32.60
N LEU A 100 -23.28 14.20 31.60
CA LEU A 100 -23.35 14.98 30.37
C LEU A 100 -24.36 16.12 30.48
N GLU A 101 -23.94 17.30 30.06
CA GLU A 101 -24.74 18.52 30.01
C GLU A 101 -24.85 19.01 28.56
N ARG A 102 -25.95 19.68 28.20
CA ARG A 102 -26.10 20.27 26.86
C ARG A 102 -25.31 21.57 26.78
N SER A 103 -24.35 21.62 25.86
CA SER A 103 -23.57 22.82 25.53
C SER A 103 -24.39 23.87 24.80
N SER A 104 -23.82 25.08 24.66
CA SER A 104 -24.36 26.19 23.86
C SER A 104 -24.58 25.83 22.37
N PHE A 105 -23.93 24.77 21.87
CA PHE A 105 -24.08 24.26 20.51
C PHE A 105 -25.10 23.10 20.41
N GLY A 106 -25.78 22.78 21.52
CA GLY A 106 -26.78 21.70 21.60
C GLY A 106 -26.19 20.29 21.65
N ILE A 107 -24.88 20.18 21.89
CA ILE A 107 -24.11 18.93 21.97
C ILE A 107 -24.05 18.49 23.43
N LEU A 108 -24.24 17.20 23.70
CA LEU A 108 -23.99 16.67 25.04
C LEU A 108 -22.47 16.60 25.26
N GLU A 109 -21.98 17.34 26.25
CA GLU A 109 -20.57 17.36 26.63
C GLU A 109 -20.43 17.11 28.15
N PRO A 110 -19.26 16.67 28.63
CA PRO A 110 -19.03 16.47 30.05
C PRO A 110 -19.26 17.75 30.88
N SER A 111 -19.78 17.59 32.09
CA SER A 111 -19.89 18.70 33.05
C SER A 111 -18.54 19.40 33.24
N SER A 112 -18.56 20.70 33.51
CA SER A 112 -17.34 21.48 33.82
C SER A 112 -16.58 20.99 35.06
N THR A 113 -17.26 20.19 35.89
CA THR A 113 -16.70 19.58 37.11
C THR A 113 -16.11 18.19 36.88
N ALA A 114 -16.30 17.61 35.69
CA ALA A 114 -15.74 16.29 35.36
C ALA A 114 -14.19 16.36 35.38
N PRO A 115 -13.49 15.32 35.87
CA PRO A 115 -12.04 15.28 35.87
C PRO A 115 -11.47 15.46 34.46
N ILE A 116 -10.42 16.27 34.32
CA ILE A 116 -9.67 16.41 33.07
C ILE A 116 -8.70 15.23 32.96
N ILE A 117 -8.65 14.62 31.78
CA ILE A 117 -7.65 13.62 31.41
C ILE A 117 -6.52 14.33 30.68
N ASP A 118 -5.28 14.09 31.09
CA ASP A 118 -4.12 14.60 30.37
C ASP A 118 -4.05 13.94 28.98
N PRO A 119 -3.84 14.70 27.89
CA PRO A 119 -3.62 14.13 26.55
C PRO A 119 -2.60 12.98 26.50
N ASP A 120 -1.59 12.97 27.37
CA ASP A 120 -0.59 11.90 27.45
C ASP A 120 -1.13 10.58 28.05
N GLU A 121 -2.32 10.58 28.65
CA GLU A 121 -2.98 9.38 29.18
C GLU A 121 -3.92 8.69 28.18
N ILE A 122 -4.13 9.29 27.00
CA ILE A 122 -5.08 8.79 25.99
C ILE A 122 -4.36 7.79 25.07
N ASP A 123 -4.81 6.53 25.10
CA ASP A 123 -4.23 5.46 24.29
C ASP A 123 -4.82 5.41 22.87
N ALA A 124 -6.13 5.72 22.73
CA ALA A 124 -6.81 5.73 21.44
C ALA A 124 -7.87 6.83 21.35
N ILE A 125 -8.06 7.39 20.16
CA ILE A 125 -9.07 8.44 19.89
C ILE A 125 -9.81 8.21 18.56
N ALA A 126 -11.14 8.32 18.61
CA ALA A 126 -12.00 8.38 17.44
C ALA A 126 -12.32 9.84 17.09
N VAL A 127 -11.92 10.28 15.90
CA VAL A 127 -12.04 11.67 15.44
C VAL A 127 -13.19 11.79 14.43
N PRO A 128 -14.22 12.62 14.69
CA PRO A 128 -15.30 12.85 13.74
C PRO A 128 -14.86 13.75 12.59
N GLY A 129 -15.55 13.62 11.45
CA GLY A 129 -15.35 14.50 10.29
C GLY A 129 -16.55 14.51 9.35
N LEU A 130 -16.64 15.57 8.54
CA LEU A 130 -17.64 15.67 7.48
C LEU A 130 -17.15 14.98 6.20
N ALA A 131 -15.89 15.13 5.85
CA ALA A 131 -15.29 14.47 4.70
C ALA A 131 -13.87 14.04 5.02
N PHE A 132 -13.42 12.97 4.38
CA PHE A 132 -12.06 12.44 4.46
C PHE A 132 -11.53 12.18 3.05
N ASP A 133 -10.23 12.35 2.82
CA ASP A 133 -9.59 11.88 1.60
C ASP A 133 -8.70 10.67 1.84
N ALA A 134 -8.29 10.04 0.75
CA ALA A 134 -7.40 8.90 0.73
C ALA A 134 -5.94 9.26 1.06
N LEU A 135 -5.67 10.48 1.54
CA LEU A 135 -4.41 10.84 2.15
C LEU A 135 -4.59 11.07 3.66
N GLY A 136 -5.79 10.92 4.22
CA GLY A 136 -6.04 11.11 5.65
C GLY A 136 -6.27 12.56 6.07
N TYR A 137 -6.43 13.50 5.14
CA TYR A 137 -6.94 14.82 5.47
C TYR A 137 -8.45 14.76 5.70
N ARG A 138 -8.95 15.74 6.46
CA ARG A 138 -10.37 15.83 6.80
C ARG A 138 -10.91 17.24 6.74
N VAL A 139 -12.20 17.35 6.49
CA VAL A 139 -12.96 18.59 6.69
C VAL A 139 -13.88 18.40 7.88
N GLY A 140 -13.63 19.16 8.96
CA GLY A 140 -14.56 19.30 10.07
C GLY A 140 -15.51 20.50 9.90
N TYR A 141 -16.25 20.85 10.94
CA TYR A 141 -17.20 21.98 10.96
C TYR A 141 -16.56 23.37 10.90
N GLY A 142 -15.23 23.48 10.90
CA GLY A 142 -14.49 24.71 10.58
C GLY A 142 -13.87 25.47 11.75
N ALA A 143 -14.02 25.00 12.98
CA ALA A 143 -13.41 25.63 14.16
C ALA A 143 -11.96 25.15 14.45
N GLY A 144 -11.51 24.03 13.85
CA GLY A 144 -10.15 23.52 13.97
C GLY A 144 -9.77 23.04 15.38
N TYR A 145 -10.75 22.60 16.19
CA TYR A 145 -10.49 22.18 17.56
C TYR A 145 -9.60 20.93 17.65
N TYR A 146 -9.95 19.88 16.88
CA TYR A 146 -9.14 18.65 16.84
C TYR A 146 -7.74 18.91 16.27
N ASP A 147 -7.58 19.79 15.28
CA ASP A 147 -6.24 20.11 14.73
C ASP A 147 -5.29 20.71 15.77
N ARG A 148 -5.84 21.39 16.80
CA ARG A 148 -5.06 21.92 17.93
C ARG A 148 -4.85 20.90 19.06
N PHE A 149 -5.78 19.95 19.22
CA PHE A 149 -5.73 18.96 20.31
C PHE A 149 -4.87 17.75 19.97
N LEU A 150 -4.98 17.22 18.75
CA LEU A 150 -4.30 15.98 18.34
C LEU A 150 -2.76 16.05 18.47
N PRO A 151 -2.07 17.18 18.18
CA PRO A 151 -0.63 17.30 18.42
C PRO A 151 -0.19 17.21 19.89
N LEU A 152 -1.13 17.32 20.84
CA LEU A 152 -0.83 17.26 22.28
C LEU A 152 -0.83 15.83 22.82
N LEU A 153 -1.31 14.86 22.04
CA LEU A 153 -1.35 13.47 22.43
C LEU A 153 0.06 12.88 22.47
N ARG A 154 0.23 11.83 23.29
CA ARG A 154 1.45 11.01 23.28
C ARG A 154 1.78 10.49 21.87
N PRO A 155 3.07 10.37 21.49
CA PRO A 155 3.48 10.00 20.14
C PRO A 155 2.96 8.64 19.62
N ASP A 156 2.70 7.70 20.53
CA ASP A 156 2.21 6.35 20.25
C ASP A 156 0.68 6.21 20.39
N ALA A 157 -0.05 7.31 20.63
CA ALA A 157 -1.52 7.28 20.68
C ALA A 157 -2.11 6.82 19.33
N PHE A 158 -3.10 5.93 19.39
CA PHE A 158 -3.82 5.50 18.20
C PHE A 158 -4.89 6.52 17.80
N ILE A 159 -4.61 7.31 16.76
CA ILE A 159 -5.53 8.33 16.24
C ILE A 159 -6.22 7.81 14.97
N THR A 160 -7.55 7.73 14.98
CA THR A 160 -8.33 7.32 13.80
C THR A 160 -9.53 8.21 13.52
N GLY A 161 -9.79 8.47 12.24
CA GLY A 161 -11.03 9.05 11.78
C GLY A 161 -12.16 8.02 11.83
N VAL A 162 -13.39 8.51 11.98
CA VAL A 162 -14.60 7.69 11.90
C VAL A 162 -15.61 8.36 10.98
N ALA A 163 -16.09 7.65 9.96
CA ALA A 163 -16.99 8.18 8.95
C ALA A 163 -17.80 7.10 8.25
N PHE A 164 -18.90 7.47 7.59
CA PHE A 164 -19.51 6.62 6.57
C PHE A 164 -18.64 6.57 5.31
N ALA A 165 -18.63 5.44 4.59
CA ALA A 165 -17.82 5.26 3.38
C ALA A 165 -18.11 6.33 2.31
N GLY A 166 -19.37 6.73 2.16
CA GLY A 166 -19.78 7.81 1.25
C GLY A 166 -19.33 9.23 1.64
N GLN A 167 -18.67 9.40 2.79
CA GLN A 167 -17.98 10.64 3.17
C GLN A 167 -16.53 10.69 2.67
N CYS A 168 -16.02 9.61 2.08
CA CYS A 168 -14.71 9.58 1.44
C CYS A 168 -14.79 10.24 0.07
N VAL A 169 -13.97 11.27 -0.15
CA VAL A 169 -13.89 12.00 -1.41
C VAL A 169 -12.48 11.89 -1.98
N ASP A 170 -12.33 12.08 -3.29
CA ASP A 170 -11.04 11.89 -3.97
C ASP A 170 -9.95 12.80 -3.39
N ARG A 171 -10.24 14.09 -3.19
CA ARG A 171 -9.23 15.05 -2.70
C ARG A 171 -9.84 16.19 -1.91
N LEU A 172 -9.25 16.51 -0.77
CA LEU A 172 -9.65 17.65 0.03
C LEU A 172 -8.71 18.86 -0.14
N PRO A 173 -9.25 20.09 -0.15
CA PRO A 173 -8.45 21.30 -0.02
C PRO A 173 -7.78 21.34 1.36
N ARG A 174 -6.48 21.67 1.43
CA ARG A 174 -5.65 21.57 2.64
C ARG A 174 -5.03 22.91 3.06
N HIS A 175 -4.81 23.07 4.36
CA HIS A 175 -3.94 24.06 4.97
C HIS A 175 -2.74 23.37 5.65
N GLU A 176 -1.64 24.10 5.85
CA GLU A 176 -0.42 23.55 6.46
C GLU A 176 -0.64 23.05 7.90
N HIS A 177 -1.63 23.60 8.61
CA HIS A 177 -1.95 23.22 9.99
C HIS A 177 -3.04 22.15 10.10
N ASP A 178 -3.54 21.60 8.98
CA ASP A 178 -4.55 20.52 9.03
C ASP A 178 -3.86 19.22 9.49
N PHE A 179 -4.31 18.67 10.63
CA PHE A 179 -3.77 17.43 11.15
C PHE A 179 -4.18 16.25 10.26
N ARG A 180 -3.22 15.42 9.89
CA ARG A 180 -3.42 14.26 9.01
C ARG A 180 -3.65 13.00 9.83
N LEU A 181 -4.73 12.28 9.54
CA LEU A 181 -5.05 11.02 10.20
C LEU A 181 -4.44 9.85 9.43
N LEU A 182 -3.83 8.91 10.14
CA LEU A 182 -3.24 7.73 9.50
C LEU A 182 -4.23 6.56 9.34
N ASN A 183 -5.44 6.72 9.89
CA ASN A 183 -6.44 5.66 9.96
C ASN A 183 -7.82 6.27 9.76
N LEU A 184 -8.69 5.53 9.06
CA LEU A 184 -10.12 5.84 8.91
C LEU A 184 -10.91 4.54 9.04
N VAL A 185 -11.91 4.53 9.92
CA VAL A 185 -12.84 3.41 10.07
C VAL A 185 -14.17 3.79 9.44
N THR A 186 -14.64 2.93 8.53
CA THR A 186 -15.96 3.03 7.88
C THR A 186 -16.72 1.71 8.01
N GLU A 187 -17.98 1.68 7.57
CA GLU A 187 -18.80 0.46 7.55
C GLU A 187 -18.26 -0.60 6.59
N GLU A 188 -17.34 -0.22 5.68
CA GLU A 188 -16.67 -1.13 4.74
C GLU A 188 -15.37 -1.70 5.31
N GLY A 189 -14.88 -1.18 6.44
CA GLY A 189 -13.68 -1.66 7.12
C GLY A 189 -12.73 -0.55 7.55
N VAL A 190 -11.46 -0.91 7.76
CA VAL A 190 -10.42 0.01 8.21
C VAL A 190 -9.49 0.35 7.06
N GLN A 191 -9.31 1.65 6.82
CA GLN A 191 -8.37 2.18 5.84
C GLN A 191 -7.17 2.76 6.59
N ARG A 192 -5.97 2.28 6.24
CA ARG A 192 -4.70 2.87 6.69
C ARG A 192 -4.22 3.86 5.63
N GLN A 193 -3.51 4.89 6.08
CA GLN A 193 -2.93 5.93 5.24
C GLN A 193 -1.41 5.90 5.34
N PRO A 194 -0.68 6.22 4.26
CA PRO A 194 0.77 6.07 4.27
C PRO A 194 1.41 7.15 5.13
N ARG A 195 2.52 6.84 5.80
CA ARG A 195 3.34 7.85 6.51
C ARG A 195 4.18 8.62 5.49
N MET A 196 4.06 9.95 5.42
CA MET A 196 4.82 10.79 4.48
C MET A 196 6.19 11.17 5.07
N GLN A 197 6.97 10.16 5.43
CA GLN A 197 8.26 10.30 6.11
C GLN A 197 9.12 9.07 5.85
N ALA A 198 10.40 9.18 6.22
CA ALA A 198 11.30 8.04 6.31
C ALA A 198 10.81 7.03 7.36
N PRO A 199 11.21 5.76 7.25
CA PRO A 199 11.06 4.80 8.33
C PRO A 199 11.72 5.31 9.63
N ASP A 200 11.09 4.97 10.76
CA ASP A 200 11.53 5.33 12.12
C ASP A 200 12.59 4.37 12.70
N ARG A 201 12.89 3.28 11.99
CA ARG A 201 13.88 2.27 12.39
C ARG A 201 14.62 1.69 11.19
N TYR A 202 15.77 1.06 11.48
CA TYR A 202 16.43 0.18 10.53
C TYR A 202 15.76 -1.20 10.49
N TYR A 203 15.82 -1.84 9.33
CA TYR A 203 15.34 -3.21 9.09
C TYR A 203 16.53 -4.15 8.92
N ASP A 204 16.32 -5.44 9.19
CA ASP A 204 17.35 -6.47 9.00
C ASP A 204 17.63 -6.72 7.51
N ALA A 205 16.61 -6.48 6.67
CA ALA A 205 16.74 -6.60 5.23
C ALA A 205 15.92 -5.57 4.43
N TYR A 206 16.44 -5.24 3.25
CA TYR A 206 15.81 -4.34 2.29
C TYR A 206 15.72 -5.02 0.92
N VAL A 207 14.54 -4.98 0.33
CA VAL A 207 14.27 -5.46 -1.04
C VAL A 207 13.95 -4.25 -1.90
N PHE A 208 14.77 -3.97 -2.90
CA PHE A 208 14.61 -2.81 -3.78
C PHE A 208 14.09 -3.24 -5.15
N ASP A 209 13.01 -2.63 -5.61
CA ASP A 209 12.80 -2.52 -7.06
C ASP A 209 13.99 -1.77 -7.72
N LEU A 210 14.18 -1.96 -9.02
CA LEU A 210 15.26 -1.33 -9.76
C LEU A 210 14.85 -0.07 -10.54
N ASP A 211 13.92 -0.22 -11.48
CA ASP A 211 13.61 0.79 -12.49
C ASP A 211 12.60 1.81 -11.94
N GLY A 212 13.03 3.05 -11.72
CA GLY A 212 12.23 4.09 -11.06
C GLY A 212 12.52 4.21 -9.56
N THR A 213 13.23 3.22 -8.99
CA THR A 213 13.61 3.19 -7.57
C THR A 213 15.10 3.43 -7.34
N VAL A 214 15.96 2.60 -7.95
CA VAL A 214 17.43 2.68 -7.81
C VAL A 214 18.04 3.46 -8.97
N TYR A 215 17.53 3.26 -10.19
CA TYR A 215 17.97 3.96 -11.37
C TYR A 215 16.79 4.32 -12.28
N LEU A 216 16.98 5.31 -13.14
CA LEU A 216 16.07 5.62 -14.24
C LEU A 216 16.87 5.63 -15.54
N GLY A 217 16.55 4.69 -16.44
CA GLY A 217 17.30 4.48 -17.67
C GLY A 217 18.77 4.12 -17.40
N PRO A 218 19.74 4.92 -17.89
CA PRO A 218 21.17 4.66 -17.73
C PRO A 218 21.76 5.20 -16.42
N SER A 219 21.02 6.00 -15.64
CA SER A 219 21.57 6.77 -14.51
C SER A 219 20.94 6.37 -13.18
N LEU A 220 21.72 6.37 -12.10
CA LEU A 220 21.18 6.21 -10.75
C LEU A 220 20.25 7.37 -10.39
N ILE A 221 19.25 7.06 -9.57
CA ILE A 221 18.52 8.09 -8.82
C ILE A 221 19.52 8.78 -7.87
N PRO A 222 19.52 10.11 -7.77
CA PRO A 222 20.41 10.83 -6.85
C PRO A 222 20.30 10.30 -5.41
N GLY A 223 21.45 10.00 -4.78
CA GLY A 223 21.51 9.46 -3.41
C GLY A 223 21.31 7.94 -3.30
N ALA A 224 21.02 7.22 -4.40
CA ALA A 224 20.77 5.78 -4.36
C ALA A 224 22.00 4.98 -3.92
N ALA A 225 23.17 5.27 -4.51
CA ALA A 225 24.39 4.53 -4.19
C ALA A 225 24.81 4.74 -2.74
N GLU A 226 24.79 5.99 -2.27
CA GLU A 226 25.13 6.37 -0.90
C GLU A 226 24.22 5.67 0.11
N THR A 227 22.90 5.72 -0.13
CA THR A 227 21.90 5.08 0.73
C THR A 227 22.06 3.58 0.77
N ILE A 228 22.14 2.91 -0.38
CA ILE A 228 22.25 1.45 -0.46
C ILE A 228 23.56 0.97 0.16
N CYS A 229 24.67 1.67 -0.08
CA CYS A 229 25.96 1.34 0.52
C CYS A 229 25.95 1.56 2.04
N ALA A 230 25.22 2.56 2.55
CA ALA A 230 25.03 2.75 3.99
C ALA A 230 24.21 1.60 4.60
N LEU A 231 23.10 1.21 3.98
CA LEU A 231 22.25 0.10 4.43
C LEU A 231 22.99 -1.23 4.45
N ARG A 232 23.79 -1.54 3.41
CA ARG A 232 24.59 -2.78 3.33
C ARG A 232 25.60 -2.97 4.46
N LYS A 233 25.97 -1.91 5.18
CA LYS A 233 26.83 -2.03 6.38
C LYS A 233 26.10 -2.67 7.56
N ARG A 234 24.77 -2.72 7.55
CA ARG A 234 23.93 -3.10 8.69
C ARG A 234 22.88 -4.16 8.34
N ALA A 235 22.46 -4.24 7.08
CA ALA A 235 21.33 -5.04 6.63
C ALA A 235 21.64 -5.82 5.35
N ARG A 236 20.89 -6.89 5.10
CA ARG A 236 20.93 -7.62 3.83
C ARG A 236 20.17 -6.80 2.78
N VAL A 237 20.78 -6.59 1.61
CA VAL A 237 20.15 -5.86 0.50
C VAL A 237 20.00 -6.80 -0.70
N VAL A 238 18.78 -6.84 -1.25
CA VAL A 238 18.44 -7.61 -2.45
C VAL A 238 17.72 -6.69 -3.44
N PHE A 239 17.99 -6.88 -4.72
CA PHE A 239 17.36 -6.17 -5.82
C PHE A 239 16.39 -7.08 -6.56
N LEU A 240 15.26 -6.52 -6.97
CA LEU A 240 14.16 -7.26 -7.54
C LEU A 240 13.63 -6.57 -8.81
N SER A 241 13.74 -7.24 -9.96
CA SER A 241 13.23 -6.74 -11.24
C SER A 241 12.15 -7.62 -11.84
N ASN A 242 11.10 -7.04 -12.40
CA ASN A 242 10.09 -7.79 -13.15
C ASN A 242 10.46 -8.01 -14.62
N LYS A 243 11.49 -7.31 -15.13
CA LYS A 243 11.88 -7.31 -16.53
C LYS A 243 12.66 -8.59 -16.89
N PRO A 244 12.18 -9.43 -17.82
CA PRO A 244 12.81 -10.72 -18.16
C PRO A 244 13.84 -10.61 -19.30
N ILE A 245 14.30 -9.40 -19.63
CA ILE A 245 15.15 -9.13 -20.80
C ILE A 245 16.66 -9.17 -20.50
N ASN A 246 17.04 -9.22 -19.23
CA ASN A 246 18.43 -9.25 -18.79
C ASN A 246 18.60 -10.36 -17.75
N THR A 247 19.76 -11.00 -17.74
CA THR A 247 20.12 -11.99 -16.73
C THR A 247 20.44 -11.31 -15.39
N ARG A 248 20.48 -12.10 -14.31
CA ARG A 248 20.94 -11.62 -13.00
C ARG A 248 22.36 -11.06 -13.03
N VAL A 249 23.22 -11.62 -13.88
CA VAL A 249 24.60 -11.16 -14.10
C VAL A 249 24.58 -9.77 -14.73
N ASP A 250 23.80 -9.56 -15.79
CA ASP A 250 23.70 -8.26 -16.48
C ASP A 250 23.24 -7.13 -15.53
N TYR A 251 22.27 -7.42 -14.65
CA TYR A 251 21.81 -6.46 -13.65
C TYR A 251 22.88 -6.16 -12.60
N ALA A 252 23.57 -7.18 -12.09
CA ALA A 252 24.64 -7.05 -11.11
C ALA A 252 25.81 -6.22 -11.67
N GLU A 253 26.22 -6.48 -12.91
CA GLU A 253 27.24 -5.71 -13.62
C GLU A 253 26.81 -4.26 -13.86
N LYS A 254 25.55 -4.04 -14.24
CA LYS A 254 24.98 -2.69 -14.40
C LYS A 254 25.05 -1.90 -13.09
N LEU A 255 24.57 -2.48 -11.98
CA LEU A 255 24.58 -1.83 -10.68
C LEU A 255 26.01 -1.54 -10.20
N THR A 256 26.92 -2.50 -10.40
CA THR A 256 28.33 -2.34 -10.05
C THR A 256 28.98 -1.19 -10.84
N ARG A 257 28.75 -1.12 -12.15
CA ARG A 257 29.23 -0.02 -13.00
C ARG A 257 28.67 1.33 -12.57
N LEU A 258 27.45 1.35 -12.03
CA LEU A 258 26.80 2.56 -11.55
C LEU A 258 27.25 2.98 -10.13
N GLY A 259 28.13 2.22 -9.47
CA GLY A 259 28.68 2.55 -8.16
C GLY A 259 28.04 1.78 -6.99
N ILE A 260 27.27 0.73 -7.28
CA ILE A 260 26.64 -0.14 -6.28
C ILE A 260 27.21 -1.57 -6.47
N PRO A 261 28.32 -1.93 -5.81
CA PRO A 261 28.96 -3.24 -5.97
C PRO A 261 27.95 -4.36 -5.69
N THR A 262 27.62 -5.18 -6.68
CA THR A 262 26.49 -6.11 -6.59
C THR A 262 26.87 -7.44 -7.23
N GLU A 263 26.57 -8.53 -6.54
CA GLU A 263 26.74 -9.88 -7.04
C GLU A 263 25.44 -10.39 -7.68
N PRO A 264 25.48 -11.35 -8.63
CA PRO A 264 24.28 -11.97 -9.22
C PRO A 264 23.34 -12.61 -8.18
N GLU A 265 23.87 -12.93 -7.00
CA GLU A 265 23.12 -13.44 -5.86
C GLU A 265 22.37 -12.37 -5.08
N ASP A 266 22.64 -11.09 -5.31
CA ASP A 266 21.85 -10.02 -4.73
C ASP A 266 20.67 -9.66 -5.64
N VAL A 267 20.59 -10.21 -6.86
CA VAL A 267 19.53 -9.91 -7.82
C VAL A 267 18.52 -11.06 -7.91
N ILE A 268 17.25 -10.71 -7.98
CA ILE A 268 16.12 -11.57 -8.31
C ILE A 268 15.41 -10.94 -9.51
N ASN A 269 15.17 -11.72 -10.56
CA ASN A 269 14.34 -11.29 -11.69
C ASN A 269 13.18 -12.27 -11.90
N SER A 270 12.15 -11.85 -12.64
CA SER A 270 10.99 -12.69 -12.96
C SER A 270 11.36 -13.98 -13.71
N SER A 271 12.45 -13.98 -14.48
CA SER A 271 12.97 -15.14 -15.20
C SER A 271 13.52 -16.22 -14.24
N ALA A 272 14.32 -15.84 -13.24
CA ALA A 272 14.81 -16.74 -12.21
C ALA A 272 13.66 -17.32 -11.37
N VAL A 273 12.68 -16.49 -11.00
CA VAL A 273 11.51 -16.95 -10.23
C VAL A 273 10.68 -17.95 -11.04
N LEU A 274 10.44 -17.68 -12.33
CA LEU A 274 9.71 -18.59 -13.21
C LEU A 274 10.43 -19.92 -13.36
N THR A 275 11.74 -19.86 -13.58
CA THR A 275 12.58 -21.05 -13.78
C THR A 275 12.60 -21.91 -12.52
N ALA A 276 12.71 -21.29 -11.33
CA ALA A 276 12.63 -22.00 -10.05
C ALA A 276 11.24 -22.64 -9.84
N TYR A 277 10.17 -21.90 -10.12
CA TYR A 277 8.80 -22.43 -10.05
C TYR A 277 8.60 -23.65 -10.95
N LEU A 278 9.06 -23.58 -12.21
CA LEU A 278 8.98 -24.72 -13.12
C LEU A 278 9.84 -25.90 -12.65
N ALA A 279 10.98 -25.65 -11.99
CA ALA A 279 11.88 -26.70 -11.54
C ALA A 279 11.26 -27.50 -10.40
N ASP A 280 10.48 -26.84 -9.55
CA ASP A 280 9.75 -27.45 -8.44
C ASP A 280 8.49 -28.19 -8.95
N GLU A 281 7.73 -27.60 -9.87
CA GLU A 281 6.43 -28.14 -10.30
C GLU A 281 6.50 -29.14 -11.47
N MET A 282 7.45 -28.93 -12.39
CA MET A 282 7.54 -29.67 -13.66
C MET A 282 9.01 -29.97 -14.02
N PRO A 283 9.75 -30.70 -13.18
CA PRO A 283 11.16 -30.99 -13.42
C PRO A 283 11.36 -31.67 -14.78
N SER A 284 12.35 -31.20 -15.54
CA SER A 284 12.70 -31.72 -16.87
C SER A 284 11.64 -31.57 -17.97
N ALA A 285 10.64 -30.70 -17.77
CA ALA A 285 9.64 -30.39 -18.78
C ALA A 285 10.26 -29.85 -20.09
N SER A 286 9.55 -30.13 -21.18
CA SER A 286 9.77 -29.45 -22.46
C SER A 286 9.05 -28.10 -22.47
N VAL A 287 9.78 -27.04 -22.83
CA VAL A 287 9.31 -25.66 -22.72
C VAL A 287 9.31 -24.99 -24.08
N TYR A 288 8.18 -24.41 -24.47
CA TYR A 288 8.12 -23.46 -25.59
C TYR A 288 8.03 -22.04 -25.03
N CYS A 289 9.07 -21.25 -25.24
CA CYS A 289 9.20 -19.92 -24.64
C CYS A 289 8.97 -18.82 -25.65
N VAL A 290 7.86 -18.07 -25.49
CA VAL A 290 7.68 -16.76 -26.11
C VAL A 290 8.39 -15.73 -25.23
N GLY A 291 9.64 -15.42 -25.58
CA GLY A 291 10.55 -14.64 -24.75
C GLY A 291 11.91 -14.51 -25.42
N GLU A 292 12.67 -13.49 -25.03
CA GLU A 292 14.01 -13.23 -25.57
C GLU A 292 15.04 -14.28 -25.13
N ARG A 293 16.20 -14.26 -25.79
CA ARG A 293 17.30 -15.21 -25.59
C ARG A 293 17.74 -15.37 -24.13
N PRO A 294 17.83 -14.32 -23.28
CA PRO A 294 18.25 -14.47 -21.88
C PRO A 294 17.37 -15.43 -21.08
N LEU A 295 16.04 -15.32 -21.22
CA LEU A 295 15.10 -16.23 -20.55
C LEU A 295 15.25 -17.67 -21.05
N ARG A 296 15.40 -17.86 -22.36
CA ARG A 296 15.61 -19.19 -22.95
C ARG A 296 16.89 -19.84 -22.45
N GLN A 297 17.96 -19.06 -22.30
CA GLN A 297 19.23 -19.52 -21.76
C GLN A 297 19.09 -19.91 -20.29
N GLU A 298 18.41 -19.09 -19.47
CA GLU A 298 18.19 -19.38 -18.04
C GLU A 298 17.39 -20.69 -17.85
N LEU A 299 16.36 -20.93 -18.67
CA LEU A 299 15.61 -22.19 -18.68
C LEU A 299 16.50 -23.38 -19.09
N ALA A 300 17.32 -23.23 -20.15
CA ALA A 300 18.21 -24.29 -20.60
C ALA A 300 19.29 -24.65 -19.55
N GLU A 301 19.86 -23.63 -18.89
CA GLU A 301 20.85 -23.80 -17.82
C GLU A 301 20.27 -24.49 -16.58
N ALA A 302 18.97 -24.29 -16.32
CA ALA A 302 18.24 -25.01 -15.27
C ALA A 302 17.84 -26.45 -15.66
N GLY A 303 18.21 -26.91 -16.86
CA GLY A 303 17.99 -28.29 -17.32
C GLY A 303 16.68 -28.54 -18.05
N PHE A 304 15.94 -27.49 -18.43
CA PHE A 304 14.75 -27.64 -19.26
C PHE A 304 15.09 -27.90 -20.73
N ARG A 305 14.25 -28.69 -21.41
CA ARG A 305 14.34 -28.87 -22.86
C ARG A 305 13.62 -27.72 -23.55
N VAL A 306 14.33 -26.64 -23.85
CA VAL A 306 13.77 -25.48 -24.55
C VAL A 306 13.61 -25.78 -26.04
N ILE A 307 12.38 -25.73 -26.54
CA ILE A 307 12.03 -25.97 -27.94
C ILE A 307 11.91 -24.62 -28.64
N GLU A 308 12.76 -24.36 -29.64
CA GLU A 308 12.72 -23.10 -30.40
C GLU A 308 11.67 -23.12 -31.51
N GLU A 309 11.60 -24.23 -32.23
CA GLU A 309 10.67 -24.46 -33.33
C GLU A 309 10.03 -25.84 -33.14
N PRO A 310 8.80 -25.92 -32.61
CA PRO A 310 8.06 -27.17 -32.59
C PRO A 310 7.86 -27.66 -34.03
N ALA A 311 8.15 -28.93 -34.29
CA ALA A 311 7.93 -29.50 -35.62
C ALA A 311 6.43 -29.45 -35.96
N GLU A 312 6.08 -29.12 -37.21
CA GLU A 312 4.68 -28.94 -37.67
C GLU A 312 3.74 -30.10 -37.29
N HIS A 313 4.29 -31.31 -37.07
CA HIS A 313 3.54 -32.51 -36.72
C HIS A 313 3.68 -32.92 -35.24
N ASP A 314 4.66 -32.39 -34.50
CA ASP A 314 5.00 -32.79 -33.12
C ASP A 314 5.16 -31.60 -32.16
N TYR A 315 4.04 -30.92 -31.89
CA TYR A 315 3.93 -29.90 -30.84
C TYR A 315 3.82 -30.51 -29.42
N ARG A 316 4.58 -31.57 -29.12
CA ARG A 316 4.65 -32.11 -27.75
C ARG A 316 5.53 -31.19 -26.91
N VAL A 317 4.86 -30.26 -26.25
CA VAL A 317 5.44 -29.32 -25.29
C VAL A 317 4.64 -29.44 -24.00
N ASP A 318 5.32 -29.53 -22.87
CA ASP A 318 4.65 -29.65 -21.57
C ASP A 318 4.15 -28.29 -21.06
N VAL A 319 4.90 -27.21 -21.34
CA VAL A 319 4.55 -25.85 -20.92
C VAL A 319 4.93 -24.78 -21.95
N VAL A 320 4.01 -23.85 -22.16
CA VAL A 320 4.24 -22.58 -22.86
C VAL A 320 4.51 -21.48 -21.83
N VAL A 321 5.64 -20.79 -22.00
CA VAL A 321 6.03 -19.64 -21.19
C VAL A 321 5.85 -18.36 -22.01
N ALA A 322 5.09 -17.39 -21.49
CA ALA A 322 5.04 -16.03 -22.04
C ALA A 322 5.88 -15.04 -21.23
N ALA A 323 6.63 -14.22 -21.95
CA ALA A 323 7.45 -13.15 -21.43
C ALA A 323 7.49 -11.98 -22.41
N PHE A 324 8.21 -10.93 -22.03
CA PHE A 324 8.54 -9.86 -22.95
C PHE A 324 9.40 -10.41 -24.11
N ASP A 325 8.89 -10.27 -25.33
CA ASP A 325 9.56 -10.69 -26.57
C ASP A 325 9.40 -9.63 -27.67
N ARG A 326 10.43 -8.79 -27.90
CA ARG A 326 10.39 -7.79 -29.00
C ARG A 326 10.43 -8.40 -30.39
N THR A 327 10.69 -9.70 -30.48
CA THR A 327 10.68 -10.48 -31.72
C THR A 327 9.42 -11.32 -31.84
N PHE A 328 8.34 -10.95 -31.13
CA PHE A 328 7.04 -11.62 -31.21
C PHE A 328 6.40 -11.43 -32.58
N ASP A 329 6.07 -12.53 -33.24
CA ASP A 329 5.46 -12.57 -34.56
C ASP A 329 4.32 -13.60 -34.61
N TYR A 330 3.67 -13.70 -35.78
CA TYR A 330 2.57 -14.64 -35.98
C TYR A 330 3.00 -16.11 -35.84
N ALA A 331 4.23 -16.45 -36.25
CA ALA A 331 4.74 -17.82 -36.14
C ALA A 331 4.84 -18.24 -34.67
N LYS A 332 5.37 -17.36 -33.81
CA LYS A 332 5.44 -17.61 -32.37
C LYS A 332 4.07 -17.74 -31.72
N LEU A 333 3.13 -16.87 -32.11
CA LEU A 333 1.74 -16.95 -31.64
C LEU A 333 1.08 -18.28 -32.04
N ASN A 334 1.19 -18.67 -33.31
CA ASN A 334 0.62 -19.92 -33.79
C ASN A 334 1.25 -21.12 -33.08
N ASN A 335 2.57 -21.15 -32.91
CA ASN A 335 3.25 -22.24 -32.19
C ASN A 335 2.76 -22.34 -30.74
N ALA A 336 2.67 -21.22 -30.01
CA ALA A 336 2.12 -21.18 -28.66
C ALA A 336 0.67 -21.72 -28.63
N TYR A 337 -0.16 -21.26 -29.56
CA TYR A 337 -1.54 -21.72 -29.71
C TYR A 337 -1.63 -23.24 -29.96
N GLN A 338 -0.83 -23.79 -30.87
CA GLN A 338 -0.85 -25.23 -31.16
C GLN A 338 -0.39 -26.06 -29.96
N CYS A 339 0.63 -25.61 -29.23
CA CYS A 339 1.09 -26.28 -28.01
C CYS A 339 -0.03 -26.31 -26.95
N ILE A 340 -0.64 -25.17 -26.67
CA ILE A 340 -1.74 -25.05 -25.69
C ILE A 340 -2.93 -25.92 -26.11
N LYS A 341 -3.32 -25.89 -27.39
CA LYS A 341 -4.41 -26.73 -27.92
C LYS A 341 -4.15 -28.23 -27.74
N ARG A 342 -2.89 -28.65 -27.69
CA ARG A 342 -2.48 -30.04 -27.43
C ARG A 342 -2.27 -30.36 -25.94
N GLY A 343 -2.60 -29.44 -25.04
CA GLY A 343 -2.58 -29.65 -23.60
C GLY A 343 -1.33 -29.13 -22.89
N ALA A 344 -0.49 -28.33 -23.55
CA ALA A 344 0.59 -27.64 -22.86
C ALA A 344 0.01 -26.68 -21.82
N ARG A 345 0.59 -26.68 -20.62
CA ARG A 345 0.28 -25.69 -19.57
C ARG A 345 0.69 -24.31 -20.04
N PHE A 346 0.05 -23.26 -19.53
CA PHE A 346 0.37 -21.89 -19.92
C PHE A 346 0.75 -21.04 -18.71
N VAL A 347 1.96 -20.48 -18.70
CA VAL A 347 2.48 -19.65 -17.59
C VAL A 347 3.15 -18.39 -18.11
N ALA A 348 3.33 -17.38 -17.27
CA ALA A 348 4.00 -16.15 -17.68
C ALA A 348 4.94 -15.56 -16.62
N THR A 349 5.92 -14.77 -17.09
CA THR A 349 6.91 -14.10 -16.24
C THR A 349 6.32 -12.94 -15.45
N ASN A 350 5.61 -12.01 -16.10
CA ASN A 350 4.95 -10.88 -15.46
C ASN A 350 3.68 -10.46 -16.22
N ALA A 351 2.89 -9.55 -15.65
CA ALA A 351 1.67 -9.00 -16.25
C ALA A 351 1.82 -7.51 -16.63
N ASP A 352 3.05 -7.03 -16.79
CA ASP A 352 3.31 -5.63 -17.09
C ASP A 352 2.76 -5.32 -18.49
N ARG A 353 2.02 -4.21 -18.60
CA ARG A 353 1.40 -3.77 -19.86
C ARG A 353 2.41 -3.10 -20.79
N THR A 354 3.27 -2.29 -20.19
CA THR A 354 4.24 -1.46 -20.88
C THR A 354 5.58 -1.50 -20.15
N CYS A 355 6.66 -1.39 -20.93
CA CYS A 355 7.99 -1.15 -20.44
C CYS A 355 8.42 0.28 -20.80
N PRO A 356 8.90 1.09 -19.84
CA PRO A 356 9.44 2.41 -20.13
C PRO A 356 10.76 2.29 -20.92
N VAL A 357 10.90 3.12 -21.95
CA VAL A 357 12.09 3.24 -22.81
C VAL A 357 12.41 4.70 -23.11
N GLU A 358 13.57 4.98 -23.70
CA GLU A 358 13.89 6.34 -24.15
C GLU A 358 12.86 6.80 -25.21
N GLY A 359 12.18 7.91 -24.95
CA GLY A 359 11.16 8.48 -25.85
C GLY A 359 9.73 7.95 -25.67
N GLY A 360 9.44 7.11 -24.68
CA GLY A 360 8.07 6.70 -24.35
C GLY A 360 7.96 5.31 -23.72
N GLU A 361 6.92 4.58 -24.11
CA GLU A 361 6.65 3.23 -23.62
C GLU A 361 6.45 2.27 -24.80
N ILE A 362 6.81 1.01 -24.60
CA ILE A 362 6.57 -0.07 -25.56
C ILE A 362 5.77 -1.20 -24.90
N PRO A 363 5.02 -2.01 -25.66
CA PRO A 363 4.29 -3.17 -25.12
C PRO A 363 5.23 -4.16 -24.41
N ASP A 364 4.77 -4.70 -23.29
CA ASP A 364 5.47 -5.73 -22.49
C ASP A 364 4.64 -7.04 -22.47
N CYS A 365 4.98 -7.98 -21.60
CA CYS A 365 4.48 -9.35 -21.53
C CYS A 365 2.95 -9.48 -21.56
N ALA A 366 2.20 -8.52 -21.00
CA ALA A 366 0.74 -8.56 -21.06
C ALA A 366 0.20 -8.56 -22.50
N ALA A 367 0.90 -7.95 -23.47
CA ALA A 367 0.51 -8.01 -24.87
C ALA A 367 0.64 -9.43 -25.46
N MET A 368 1.72 -10.12 -25.12
CA MET A 368 1.96 -11.51 -25.53
C MET A 368 0.93 -12.45 -24.86
N ILE A 369 0.68 -12.25 -23.56
CA ILE A 369 -0.38 -12.96 -22.83
C ILE A 369 -1.73 -12.74 -23.50
N GLY A 370 -2.08 -11.50 -23.80
CA GLY A 370 -3.34 -11.13 -24.44
C GLY A 370 -3.52 -11.79 -25.80
N ALA A 371 -2.49 -11.79 -26.64
CA ALA A 371 -2.52 -12.43 -27.96
C ALA A 371 -2.70 -13.96 -27.85
N ILE A 372 -1.90 -14.61 -27.00
CA ILE A 372 -1.96 -16.07 -26.80
C ILE A 372 -3.30 -16.48 -26.18
N SER A 373 -3.75 -15.75 -25.15
CA SER A 373 -5.02 -16.04 -24.47
C SER A 373 -6.22 -15.79 -25.40
N GLY A 374 -6.20 -14.70 -26.17
CA GLY A 374 -7.25 -14.38 -27.12
C GLY A 374 -7.38 -15.42 -28.24
N ALA A 375 -6.26 -15.97 -28.71
CA ALA A 375 -6.26 -17.02 -29.74
C ALA A 375 -6.65 -18.40 -29.19
N SER A 376 -6.19 -18.76 -28.00
CA SER A 376 -6.38 -20.09 -27.40
C SER A 376 -7.66 -20.22 -26.56
N GLY A 377 -8.20 -19.12 -26.04
CA GLY A 377 -9.25 -19.12 -25.02
C GLY A 377 -8.76 -19.52 -23.63
N VAL A 378 -7.46 -19.65 -23.42
CA VAL A 378 -6.83 -20.10 -22.16
C VAL A 378 -6.01 -18.98 -21.56
N ALA A 379 -6.28 -18.62 -20.30
CA ALA A 379 -5.46 -17.68 -19.54
C ALA A 379 -4.24 -18.38 -18.91
N PRO A 380 -3.14 -17.66 -18.62
CA PRO A 380 -2.03 -18.25 -17.87
C PRO A 380 -2.50 -18.79 -16.52
N GLU A 381 -2.09 -20.01 -16.18
CA GLU A 381 -2.35 -20.65 -14.89
C GLU A 381 -1.66 -19.89 -13.75
N VAL A 382 -0.49 -19.32 -14.03
CA VAL A 382 0.28 -18.51 -13.09
C VAL A 382 1.07 -17.43 -13.82
N ILE A 383 1.15 -16.27 -13.18
CA ILE A 383 2.06 -15.19 -13.54
C ILE A 383 2.98 -14.97 -12.34
N VAL A 384 4.26 -15.31 -12.47
CA VAL A 384 5.13 -15.48 -11.29
C VAL A 384 5.73 -14.19 -10.73
N GLY A 385 5.83 -13.15 -11.56
CA GLY A 385 6.44 -11.86 -11.26
C GLY A 385 5.65 -11.05 -10.24
N LYS A 386 6.14 -9.86 -9.89
CA LYS A 386 5.45 -8.96 -8.95
C LYS A 386 4.03 -8.65 -9.47
N PRO A 387 2.97 -8.66 -8.62
CA PRO A 387 2.96 -8.80 -7.16
C PRO A 387 2.76 -10.24 -6.63
N HIS A 388 3.08 -11.26 -7.43
CA HIS A 388 2.80 -12.64 -7.08
C HIS A 388 3.62 -13.13 -5.88
N ARG A 389 3.00 -14.01 -5.08
CA ARG A 389 3.56 -14.53 -3.83
C ARG A 389 4.88 -15.27 -4.02
N LEU A 390 5.04 -15.99 -5.13
CA LEU A 390 6.28 -16.71 -5.48
C LEU A 390 7.50 -15.77 -5.53
N THR A 391 7.35 -14.58 -6.13
CA THR A 391 8.45 -13.59 -6.18
C THR A 391 8.77 -13.06 -4.78
N ALA A 392 7.74 -12.79 -3.98
CA ALA A 392 7.92 -12.32 -2.61
C ALA A 392 8.63 -13.37 -1.72
N GLU A 393 8.25 -14.64 -1.85
CA GLU A 393 8.88 -15.76 -1.14
C GLU A 393 10.31 -16.00 -1.60
N ALA A 394 10.60 -15.84 -2.90
CA ALA A 394 11.97 -15.87 -3.40
C ALA A 394 12.83 -14.74 -2.79
N ALA A 395 12.27 -13.54 -2.66
CA ALA A 395 12.94 -12.42 -1.98
C ALA A 395 13.19 -12.73 -0.50
N LEU A 396 12.19 -13.22 0.24
CA LEU A 396 12.32 -13.61 1.65
C LEU A 396 13.38 -14.70 1.86
N LYS A 397 13.36 -15.74 1.02
CA LYS A 397 14.35 -16.82 1.05
C LYS A 397 15.76 -16.29 0.82
N ARG A 398 15.92 -15.29 -0.04
CA ARG A 398 17.22 -14.66 -0.34
C ARG A 398 17.72 -13.80 0.82
N VAL A 399 16.83 -13.02 1.44
CA VAL A 399 17.24 -12.14 2.54
C VAL A 399 17.46 -12.89 3.85
N GLY A 400 16.73 -13.99 4.08
CA GLY A 400 16.88 -14.82 5.27
C GLY A 400 16.36 -14.17 6.57
N ALA A 401 15.52 -13.14 6.46
CA ALA A 401 14.92 -12.41 7.58
C ALA A 401 13.41 -12.67 7.68
N ARG A 402 12.82 -12.38 8.85
CA ARG A 402 11.36 -12.47 9.01
C ARG A 402 10.71 -11.37 8.17
N PRO A 403 9.51 -11.58 7.58
CA PRO A 403 8.85 -10.55 6.78
C PRO A 403 8.70 -9.20 7.52
N ALA A 404 8.32 -9.22 8.81
CA ALA A 404 8.17 -8.02 9.63
C ALA A 404 9.49 -7.25 9.92
N ASP A 405 10.65 -7.85 9.61
CA ASP A 405 11.97 -7.21 9.70
C ASP A 405 12.54 -6.89 8.31
N CYS A 406 11.71 -6.96 7.26
CA CYS A 406 12.07 -6.60 5.89
C CYS A 406 11.30 -5.34 5.45
N LEU A 407 11.97 -4.48 4.68
CA LEU A 407 11.36 -3.36 3.98
C LEU A 407 11.41 -3.56 2.47
N MET A 408 10.25 -3.61 1.81
CA MET A 408 10.13 -3.56 0.35
C MET A 408 10.06 -2.10 -0.12
N VAL A 409 11.00 -1.68 -0.94
CA VAL A 409 11.10 -0.32 -1.48
C VAL A 409 10.86 -0.36 -2.99
N GLY A 410 9.90 0.40 -3.48
CA GLY A 410 9.57 0.43 -4.91
C GLY A 410 8.81 1.67 -5.35
N ASP A 411 8.60 1.81 -6.65
CA ASP A 411 7.94 2.97 -7.27
C ASP A 411 6.54 2.63 -7.82
N ARG A 412 6.12 1.36 -7.74
CA ARG A 412 4.81 0.89 -8.22
C ARG A 412 3.93 0.35 -7.11
N VAL A 413 2.75 0.94 -6.95
CA VAL A 413 1.78 0.57 -5.91
C VAL A 413 1.22 -0.83 -6.16
N GLU A 414 0.79 -1.11 -7.39
CA GLU A 414 0.13 -2.35 -7.81
C GLU A 414 1.07 -3.56 -7.89
N THR A 415 2.39 -3.34 -7.99
CA THR A 415 3.40 -4.42 -8.02
C THR A 415 4.21 -4.48 -6.73
N ASP A 416 4.99 -3.46 -6.42
CA ASP A 416 6.02 -3.52 -5.38
C ASP A 416 5.39 -3.48 -3.98
N ILE A 417 4.55 -2.47 -3.76
CA ILE A 417 3.88 -2.26 -2.49
C ILE A 417 2.89 -3.40 -2.24
N ALA A 418 2.05 -3.72 -3.22
CA ALA A 418 1.12 -4.85 -3.13
C ALA A 418 1.83 -6.17 -2.80
N MET A 419 3.00 -6.43 -3.40
CA MET A 419 3.79 -7.64 -3.12
C MET A 419 4.28 -7.68 -1.67
N GLY A 420 4.92 -6.59 -1.19
CA GLY A 420 5.47 -6.54 0.17
C GLY A 420 4.39 -6.76 1.22
N LEU A 421 3.25 -6.08 1.09
CA LEU A 421 2.11 -6.23 2.00
C LEU A 421 1.56 -7.66 2.02
N LYS A 422 1.50 -8.34 0.86
CA LYS A 422 0.93 -9.68 0.73
C LYS A 422 1.67 -10.75 1.54
N VAL A 423 2.96 -10.53 1.82
CA VAL A 423 3.78 -11.43 2.65
C VAL A 423 4.14 -10.86 4.02
N GLY A 424 3.60 -9.69 4.38
CA GLY A 424 3.82 -9.06 5.68
C GLY A 424 5.16 -8.33 5.82
N MET A 425 5.75 -7.86 4.71
CA MET A 425 6.83 -6.86 4.77
C MET A 425 6.27 -5.47 5.04
N GLU A 426 7.07 -4.63 5.67
CA GLU A 426 6.83 -3.20 5.60
C GLU A 426 7.17 -2.68 4.20
N THR A 427 6.60 -1.55 3.80
CA THR A 427 6.67 -1.06 2.41
C THR A 427 6.93 0.44 2.35
N ALA A 428 7.87 0.85 1.50
CA ALA A 428 8.15 2.25 1.22
C ALA A 428 7.99 2.54 -0.28
N LEU A 429 7.06 3.45 -0.61
CA LEU A 429 6.87 3.97 -1.97
C LEU A 429 7.79 5.17 -2.20
N VAL A 430 8.61 5.11 -3.26
CA VAL A 430 9.38 6.28 -3.74
C VAL A 430 8.62 7.00 -4.85
N LEU A 431 8.71 8.32 -4.89
CA LEU A 431 8.02 9.17 -5.89
C LEU A 431 8.90 9.53 -7.10
N THR A 432 9.94 8.73 -7.38
CA THR A 432 10.88 8.94 -8.49
C THR A 432 10.50 8.19 -9.77
N GLY A 433 9.51 7.31 -9.72
CA GLY A 433 9.14 6.42 -10.81
C GLY A 433 7.70 6.58 -11.28
N ALA A 434 7.01 5.45 -11.50
CA ALA A 434 5.73 5.40 -12.21
C ALA A 434 4.51 5.79 -11.36
N SER A 435 4.52 5.53 -10.05
CA SER A 435 3.40 5.89 -9.18
C SER A 435 3.54 7.28 -8.59
N ASP A 436 2.39 7.89 -8.39
CA ASP A 436 2.19 9.12 -7.65
C ASP A 436 1.16 8.92 -6.53
N MET A 437 0.80 9.99 -5.82
CA MET A 437 -0.21 9.92 -4.76
C MET A 437 -1.58 9.43 -5.28
N SER A 438 -1.94 9.77 -6.52
CA SER A 438 -3.21 9.33 -7.14
C SER A 438 -3.23 7.82 -7.43
N SER A 439 -2.06 7.20 -7.52
CA SER A 439 -1.93 5.76 -7.72
C SER A 439 -2.28 4.98 -6.44
N ILE A 440 -1.97 5.53 -5.26
CA ILE A 440 -2.38 4.95 -3.97
C ILE A 440 -3.92 4.91 -3.87
N GLU A 441 -4.57 6.00 -4.28
CA GLU A 441 -6.03 6.14 -4.35
C GLU A 441 -6.66 5.12 -5.30
N ARG A 442 -6.16 5.05 -6.53
CA ARG A 442 -6.71 4.22 -7.60
C ARG A 442 -6.59 2.73 -7.29
N GLU A 443 -5.43 2.29 -6.83
CA GLU A 443 -5.14 0.87 -6.58
C GLU A 443 -5.67 0.41 -5.21
N ARG A 444 -6.02 1.34 -4.31
CA ARG A 444 -6.45 1.06 -2.92
C ARG A 444 -5.44 0.20 -2.14
N VAL A 445 -4.16 0.37 -2.45
CA VAL A 445 -3.04 -0.29 -1.78
C VAL A 445 -2.23 0.77 -1.07
N CYS A 446 -2.24 0.72 0.27
CA CYS A 446 -1.57 1.72 1.10
C CYS A 446 -0.14 1.27 1.47
N PRO A 447 0.92 1.96 1.01
CA PRO A 447 2.26 1.72 1.54
C PRO A 447 2.37 2.15 3.00
N HIS A 448 3.35 1.63 3.74
CA HIS A 448 3.62 2.08 5.11
C HIS A 448 4.28 3.47 5.10
N PHE A 449 5.20 3.70 4.17
CA PHE A 449 5.93 4.95 4.00
C PHE A 449 5.83 5.45 2.57
N VAL A 450 5.81 6.77 2.40
CA VAL A 450 5.97 7.45 1.11
C VAL A 450 7.07 8.47 1.27
N ILE A 451 8.12 8.34 0.45
CA ILE A 451 9.31 9.19 0.48
C ILE A 451 9.56 9.80 -0.90
N PRO A 452 10.13 11.02 -0.97
CA PRO A 452 10.36 11.69 -2.25
C PRO A 452 11.33 10.92 -3.15
N SER A 453 12.33 10.26 -2.56
CA SER A 453 13.27 9.39 -3.26
C SER A 453 13.95 8.44 -2.28
N ILE A 454 14.67 7.45 -2.80
CA ILE A 454 15.52 6.54 -2.02
C ILE A 454 16.52 7.28 -1.11
N ALA A 455 16.93 8.52 -1.44
CA ALA A 455 17.85 9.31 -0.62
C ALA A 455 17.29 9.66 0.77
N ALA A 456 15.97 9.65 0.92
CA ALA A 456 15.27 9.93 2.18
C ALA A 456 14.89 8.65 2.95
N LEU A 457 15.50 7.50 2.63
CA LEU A 457 15.13 6.22 3.21
C LEU A 457 15.79 5.94 4.57
N LEU A 458 16.95 6.53 4.84
CA LEU A 458 17.64 6.32 6.10
C LEU A 458 16.81 6.97 7.23
N PRO A 459 16.56 6.25 8.35
CA PRO A 459 16.01 6.86 9.55
C PRO A 459 16.89 8.03 10.00
N GLU A 460 16.27 9.07 10.55
CA GLU A 460 17.03 10.14 11.21
C GLU A 460 17.79 9.50 12.39
N ASP A 461 19.12 9.60 12.39
CA ASP A 461 19.92 9.12 13.53
C ASP A 461 19.48 9.92 14.76
N GLU A 462 19.08 9.25 15.85
CA GLU A 462 18.88 9.89 17.15
C GLU A 462 20.20 10.57 17.55
N VAL A 463 20.25 11.91 17.42
CA VAL A 463 21.41 12.74 17.77
C VAL A 463 21.59 12.80 19.28
#